data_AF-A0AAE1UGF7-F1
#
_entry.id   AF-A0AAE1UGF7-F1
#
_cell.length_a   1.000
_cell.length_b   1.000
_cell.length_c   1.000
_cell.angle_alpha   90.00
_cell.angle_beta   90.00
_cell.angle_gamma   90.00
#
_symmetry.space_group_name_H-M   'P 1'
#
loop_
_entity.id
_entity.type
_entity.pdbx_description
1 polymer ?
#
loop_
_entity_poly.entity_id
_entity_poly.type
_entity_poly.pdbx_seq_one_letter_code
_entity_poly.pdbx_strand_id
1 'polypeptide(L)'
;MSKEMQEAKKSRAAAKGWVTRSVKELQDLFDDDTTSFELLDAAVSVFDHRLAAFDEQQTAVELLLEDDTDLEADMDEYRDGEEDQSQTIAAILITIFS
;
A
#
# COMPACT_ATOMS: atom_id res chain seq x y z
N MET A 1 -24.12 1.26 -5.59
CA MET A 1 -22.88 0.46 -5.72
C MET A 1 -23.24 -0.96 -6.12
N SER A 2 -22.69 -1.47 -7.23
CA SER A 2 -22.93 -2.84 -7.71
C SER A 2 -22.28 -3.88 -6.79
N LYS A 3 -22.73 -5.14 -6.86
CA LYS A 3 -22.13 -6.25 -6.12
C LYS A 3 -20.65 -6.46 -6.51
N GLU A 4 -20.35 -6.30 -7.79
CA GLU A 4 -19.00 -6.37 -8.35
C GLU A 4 -18.08 -5.29 -7.79
N MET A 5 -18.57 -4.04 -7.67
CA MET A 5 -17.83 -2.94 -7.04
C MET A 5 -17.55 -3.20 -5.55
N GLN A 6 -18.51 -3.77 -4.81
CA GLN A 6 -18.30 -4.17 -3.41
C GLN A 6 -17.21 -5.23 -3.26
N GLU A 7 -17.19 -6.23 -4.15
CA GLU A 7 -16.19 -7.28 -4.15
C GLU A 7 -14.80 -6.74 -4.53
N ALA A 8 -14.71 -5.86 -5.53
CA ALA A 8 -13.47 -5.19 -5.92
C ALA A 8 -12.91 -4.31 -4.79
N LYS A 9 -13.73 -3.46 -4.16
CA LYS A 9 -13.31 -2.64 -3.00
C LYS A 9 -12.82 -3.50 -1.84
N LYS A 10 -13.48 -4.63 -1.56
CA LYS A 10 -13.07 -5.56 -0.51
C LYS A 10 -11.74 -6.24 -0.83
N SER A 11 -11.55 -6.67 -2.07
CA SER A 11 -10.29 -7.26 -2.54
C SER A 11 -9.13 -6.27 -2.43
N ARG A 12 -9.34 -5.03 -2.90
CA ARG A 12 -8.39 -3.94 -2.74
C ARG A 12 -8.05 -3.66 -1.27
N ALA A 13 -9.05 -3.59 -0.39
CA ALA A 13 -8.81 -3.36 1.04
C ALA A 13 -7.95 -4.47 1.67
N ALA A 14 -8.15 -5.73 1.27
CA ALA A 14 -7.32 -6.84 1.71
C ALA A 14 -5.87 -6.71 1.20
N ALA A 15 -5.70 -6.35 -0.08
CA ALA A 15 -4.40 -6.10 -0.69
C ALA A 15 -3.66 -4.92 -0.02
N LYS A 16 -4.35 -3.81 0.28
CA LYS A 16 -3.81 -2.69 1.08
C LYS A 16 -3.27 -3.21 2.41
N GLY A 17 -4.05 -4.04 3.11
CA GLY A 17 -3.63 -4.64 4.38
C GLY A 17 -2.38 -5.53 4.28
N TRP A 18 -2.15 -6.21 3.14
CA TRP A 18 -0.90 -6.93 2.90
C TRP A 18 0.27 -5.98 2.67
N VAL A 19 0.09 -4.92 1.87
CA VAL A 19 1.11 -3.89 1.65
C VAL A 19 1.51 -3.24 2.98
N THR A 20 0.55 -2.78 3.79
CA THR A 20 0.83 -2.18 5.11
C THR A 20 1.61 -3.11 6.03
N ARG A 21 1.27 -4.40 6.08
CA ARG A 21 2.03 -5.38 6.88
C ARG A 21 3.47 -5.55 6.37
N SER A 22 3.68 -5.51 5.06
CA SER A 22 5.01 -5.63 4.44
C SER A 22 5.87 -4.42 4.73
N VAL A 23 5.30 -3.22 4.68
CA VAL A 23 6.01 -1.99 5.05
C VAL A 23 6.49 -2.09 6.49
N LYS A 24 5.62 -2.54 7.40
CA LYS A 24 6.00 -2.74 8.80
C LYS A 24 7.11 -3.80 8.95
N GLU A 25 7.00 -4.91 8.24
CA GLU A 25 8.03 -5.95 8.24
C GLU A 25 9.38 -5.42 7.74
N LEU A 26 9.39 -4.62 6.68
CA LEU A 26 10.60 -3.96 6.19
C LEU A 26 11.17 -2.97 7.21
N GLN A 27 10.32 -2.18 7.88
CA GLN A 27 10.75 -1.27 8.94
C GLN A 27 11.41 -2.04 10.10
N ASP A 28 10.75 -3.09 10.58
CA ASP A 28 11.26 -3.94 11.67
C ASP A 28 12.62 -4.57 11.28
N LEU A 29 12.80 -4.96 10.02
CA LEU A 29 14.06 -5.51 9.50
C LEU A 29 15.16 -4.45 9.34
N PHE A 30 14.82 -3.22 8.94
CA PHE A 30 15.76 -2.11 8.82
C PHE A 30 16.26 -1.60 10.18
N ASP A 31 15.40 -1.63 11.20
CA ASP A 31 15.74 -1.20 12.56
C ASP A 31 16.55 -2.28 13.35
N ASP A 32 16.64 -3.50 12.83
CA ASP A 32 17.43 -4.59 13.42
C ASP A 32 18.86 -4.64 12.83
N ASP A 33 19.84 -4.22 13.66
CA ASP A 33 21.28 -4.21 13.35
C ASP A 33 21.86 -5.62 13.03
N THR A 34 21.10 -6.68 13.29
CA THR A 34 21.50 -8.07 13.04
C THR A 34 20.89 -8.68 11.79
N THR A 35 20.01 -7.95 11.10
CA THR A 35 19.39 -8.41 9.85
C THR A 35 20.42 -8.67 8.77
N SER A 36 20.41 -9.89 8.21
CA SER A 36 21.21 -10.24 7.05
C SER A 36 20.65 -9.60 5.77
N PHE A 37 21.52 -9.25 4.83
CA PHE A 37 21.12 -8.71 3.54
C PHE A 37 20.17 -9.63 2.77
N GLU A 38 20.37 -10.95 2.83
CA GLU A 38 19.51 -11.93 2.15
C GLU A 38 18.07 -11.91 2.68
N LEU A 39 17.89 -11.68 3.99
CA LEU A 39 16.57 -11.56 4.60
C LEU A 39 15.86 -10.27 4.16
N LEU A 40 16.62 -9.17 4.10
CA LEU A 40 16.11 -7.90 3.61
C LEU A 40 15.70 -7.97 2.13
N ASP A 41 16.55 -8.57 1.29
CA ASP A 41 16.27 -8.77 -0.15
C ASP A 41 15.02 -9.63 -0.36
N ALA A 42 14.87 -10.71 0.41
CA ALA A 42 13.67 -11.54 0.38
C ALA A 42 12.40 -10.76 0.79
N ALA A 43 12.48 -9.94 1.84
CA ALA A 43 11.36 -9.11 2.29
C ALA A 43 10.98 -8.03 1.26
N VAL A 44 11.97 -7.42 0.60
CA VAL A 44 11.74 -6.46 -0.49
C VAL A 44 11.06 -7.15 -1.67
N SER A 45 11.52 -8.35 -2.06
CA SER A 45 10.88 -9.11 -3.14
C SER A 45 9.40 -9.45 -2.83
N VAL A 46 9.10 -9.79 -1.58
CA VAL A 46 7.71 -10.02 -1.12
C VAL A 46 6.89 -8.74 -1.16
N PHE A 47 7.47 -7.61 -0.76
CA PHE A 47 6.82 -6.31 -0.81
C PHE A 47 6.48 -5.91 -2.25
N ASP A 48 7.41 -6.04 -3.19
CA ASP A 48 7.19 -5.74 -4.61
C ASP A 48 6.04 -6.58 -5.20
N HIS A 49 5.99 -7.87 -4.86
CA HIS A 49 4.91 -8.74 -5.30
C HIS A 49 3.54 -8.30 -4.75
N ARG A 50 3.50 -7.89 -3.48
CA ARG A 50 2.27 -7.40 -2.83
C ARG A 50 1.84 -6.03 -3.39
N LEU A 51 2.79 -5.17 -3.75
CA LEU A 51 2.51 -3.91 -4.45
C LEU A 51 1.89 -4.15 -5.82
N ALA A 52 2.48 -5.03 -6.63
CA ALA A 52 1.92 -5.35 -7.95
C ALA A 52 0.50 -5.92 -7.85
N ALA A 53 0.24 -6.80 -6.87
CA ALA A 53 -1.10 -7.32 -6.62
C ALA A 53 -2.08 -6.22 -6.18
N PHE A 54 -1.63 -5.27 -5.35
CA PHE A 54 -2.46 -4.13 -4.94
C PHE A 54 -2.82 -3.24 -6.14
N ASP A 55 -1.86 -2.97 -7.02
CA ASP A 55 -2.05 -2.16 -8.23
C ASP A 55 -3.08 -2.78 -9.18
N GLU A 56 -3.06 -4.11 -9.33
CA GLU A 56 -4.08 -4.86 -10.06
C GLU A 56 -5.47 -4.71 -9.43
N GLN A 57 -5.58 -4.77 -8.10
CA GLN A 57 -6.87 -4.58 -7.41
C GLN A 57 -7.35 -3.13 -7.51
N GLN A 58 -6.45 -2.15 -7.48
CA GLN A 58 -6.78 -0.75 -7.68
C GLN A 58 -7.33 -0.52 -9.09
N THR A 59 -6.66 -1.06 -10.10
CA THR A 59 -7.14 -1.03 -11.50
C THR A 59 -8.54 -1.64 -11.64
N ALA A 60 -8.82 -2.75 -10.95
CA ALA A 60 -10.13 -3.38 -10.98
C ALA A 60 -11.24 -2.50 -10.37
N VAL A 61 -10.93 -1.70 -9.34
CA VAL A 61 -11.86 -0.71 -8.78
C VAL A 61 -12.06 0.45 -9.75
N GLU A 62 -10.99 0.98 -10.34
CA GLU A 62 -11.02 2.09 -11.29
C GLU A 62 -11.85 1.78 -12.53
N LEU A 63 -11.78 0.55 -13.05
CA LEU A 63 -12.60 0.10 -14.18
C LEU A 63 -14.11 0.04 -13.88
N LEU A 64 -14.48 -0.05 -12.60
CA LEU A 64 -15.88 -0.12 -12.15
C LEU A 64 -16.43 1.23 -11.71
N LEU A 65 -15.59 2.27 -11.68
CA LEU A 65 -16.01 3.64 -11.41
C LEU A 65 -16.54 4.25 -12.71
N GLU A 66 -17.79 4.72 -12.68
CA GLU A 66 -18.48 5.26 -13.87
C GLU A 66 -18.25 6.78 -14.04
N ASP A 67 -17.75 7.48 -13.01
CA ASP A 67 -17.54 8.94 -12.96
C ASP A 67 -16.28 9.30 -12.15
N ASP A 68 -15.53 10.32 -12.58
CA ASP A 68 -14.34 10.86 -11.89
C ASP A 68 -14.68 11.30 -10.45
N THR A 69 -15.93 11.73 -10.22
CA THR A 69 -16.43 12.17 -8.91
C THR A 69 -16.49 11.01 -7.89
N ASP A 70 -16.74 9.79 -8.35
CA ASP A 70 -16.76 8.59 -7.49
C ASP A 70 -15.33 8.10 -7.18
N LEU A 71 -14.37 8.43 -8.04
CA LEU A 71 -12.94 8.13 -7.88
C LEU A 71 -12.31 9.04 -6.83
N GLU A 72 -12.63 10.33 -6.86
CA GLU A 72 -12.17 11.32 -5.88
C GLU A 72 -12.75 11.04 -4.48
N ALA A 73 -14.03 10.68 -4.38
CA ALA A 73 -14.66 10.29 -3.11
C ALA A 73 -14.07 9.00 -2.52
N ASP A 74 -13.70 8.04 -3.38
CA ASP A 74 -13.04 6.81 -2.94
C ASP A 74 -11.61 7.07 -2.46
N MET A 75 -10.87 7.97 -3.12
CA MET A 75 -9.53 8.40 -2.67
C MET A 75 -9.58 9.17 -1.35
N ASP A 76 -10.55 10.07 -1.16
CA ASP A 76 -10.70 10.87 0.06
C ASP A 76 -11.11 10.01 1.27
N GLU A 77 -11.88 8.93 1.09
CA GLU A 77 -12.19 7.96 2.17
C GLU A 77 -10.92 7.34 2.79
N TYR A 78 -9.80 7.31 2.06
CA TYR A 78 -8.51 6.85 2.57
C TYR A 78 -7.57 7.96 3.05
N ARG A 79 -7.86 9.23 2.74
CA ARG A 79 -6.99 10.36 3.09
C ARG A 79 -7.13 10.80 4.55
N ASP A 80 -8.32 10.68 5.12
CA ASP A 80 -8.63 11.09 6.49
C ASP A 80 -8.06 10.14 7.59
N GLY A 81 -7.39 9.05 7.21
CA GLY A 81 -6.77 8.09 8.15
C GLY A 81 -5.23 8.14 8.23
N GLU A 82 -4.55 8.91 7.39
CA GLU A 82 -3.10 8.78 7.10
C GLU A 82 -2.26 10.04 7.40
N GLU A 83 -2.79 11.03 8.12
CA GLU A 83 -2.06 12.30 8.35
C GLU A 83 -0.77 12.15 9.20
N ASP A 84 -0.60 11.04 9.94
CA ASP A 84 0.53 10.84 10.87
C ASP A 84 1.65 9.93 10.31
N GLN A 85 1.33 8.97 9.43
CA GLN A 85 2.34 8.02 8.89
C GLN A 85 3.04 8.52 7.62
N SER A 86 2.35 9.35 6.82
CA SER A 86 2.88 9.84 5.55
C SER A 86 4.08 10.80 5.73
N GLN A 87 4.10 11.56 6.83
CA GLN A 87 5.22 12.44 7.19
C GLN A 87 6.49 11.64 7.56
N THR A 88 6.33 10.47 8.17
CA THR A 88 7.46 9.61 8.56
C THR A 88 8.10 8.96 7.33
N ILE A 89 7.30 8.46 6.39
CA ILE A 89 7.79 7.85 5.15
C ILE A 89 8.51 8.88 4.27
N ALA A 90 7.95 10.08 4.14
CA ALA A 90 8.60 11.17 3.40
C ALA A 90 9.94 11.60 4.03
N ALA A 91 10.04 11.64 5.36
CA ALA A 91 11.27 12.00 6.07
C ALA A 91 12.39 10.95 5.89
N ILE A 92 12.04 9.66 5.87
CA ILE A 92 12.99 8.56 5.66
C ILE A 92 13.55 8.59 4.23
N LEU A 93 12.68 8.77 3.22
CA LEU A 93 13.11 8.86 1.83
C LEU A 93 14.02 10.07 1.58
N ILE A 94 13.72 11.23 2.16
CA ILE A 94 14.60 12.42 2.07
C ILE A 94 15.97 12.13 2.70
N THR A 95 16.01 11.40 3.81
CA THR A 95 17.27 11.07 4.51
C THR A 95 18.12 10.04 3.76
N ILE A 96 17.50 9.13 3.02
CA ILE A 96 18.22 8.12 2.21
C ILE A 96 18.76 8.71 0.90
N PHE A 97 18.09 9.72 0.33
CA PHE A 97 18.43 10.29 -0.98
C PHE A 97 19.06 11.70 -0.94
N SER A 98 19.45 12.21 0.24
CA SER A 98 20.24 13.46 0.41
C SER A 98 21.69 13.16 0.74
#